data_AF-A0A7L3ZDH7-F1
#
_entry.id   AF-A0A7L3ZDH7-F1
#
_cell.length_a   1.000
_cell.length_b   1.000
_cell.length_c   1.000
_cell.angle_alpha   90.00
_cell.angle_beta   90.00
_cell.angle_gamma   90.00
#
_symmetry.space_group_name_H-M   'P 1'
#
loop_
_entity.id
_entity.type
_entity.pdbx_description
1 polymer ?
#
loop_
_entity_poly.entity_id
_entity_poly.type
_entity_poly.pdbx_seq_one_letter_code
_entity_poly.pdbx_strand_id
1 'polypeptide(L)'
;PGIILVAINPYKPLPIYEEEVIYAYSGREMGDMDPHIFALAEEAYKQMVRFGKNQSLIISGESGAGKTVSAKYAMRYFTTVGGCLGDSSMEKVLASSPVMEAFGNAKTTRNDNSSRFGKYIEIGFSQTHVTGATIKTYLLEKSRVTLQ
;
A
#
# COMPACT_ATOMS: atom_id res chain seq x y z
N PRO A 1 20.53 -4.08 9.51
CA PRO A 1 19.29 -3.42 9.03
C PRO A 1 18.08 -3.92 9.84
N GLY A 2 17.25 -3.02 10.36
CA GLY A 2 16.05 -3.40 11.09
C GLY A 2 14.95 -3.92 10.17
N ILE A 3 14.03 -4.74 10.69
CA ILE A 3 12.87 -5.28 9.96
C ILE A 3 11.72 -4.27 9.82
N ILE A 4 11.85 -3.07 10.40
CA ILE A 4 10.81 -2.05 10.50
C ILE A 4 11.24 -0.81 9.71
N LEU A 5 10.39 -0.37 8.79
CA LEU A 5 10.52 0.91 8.10
C LEU A 5 9.73 2.00 8.85
N VAL A 6 10.41 3.08 9.23
CA VAL A 6 9.76 4.28 9.77
C VAL A 6 9.54 5.28 8.65
N ALA A 7 8.29 5.67 8.42
CA ALA A 7 7.91 6.69 7.45
C ALA A 7 7.30 7.90 8.16
N ILE A 8 7.80 9.10 7.85
CA ILE A 8 7.30 10.37 8.39
C ILE A 8 6.54 11.09 7.28
N ASN A 9 5.30 11.51 7.53
CA ASN A 9 4.50 12.23 6.56
C ASN A 9 5.10 13.63 6.28
N PRO A 10 5.56 13.92 5.05
CA PRO A 10 6.21 15.18 4.74
C PRO A 10 5.23 16.33 4.49
N TYR A 11 3.92 16.07 4.39
CA TYR A 11 2.88 17.04 4.00
C TYR A 11 3.14 17.79 2.68
N LYS A 12 4.02 17.26 1.83
CA LYS A 12 4.34 17.79 0.50
C LYS A 12 4.64 16.65 -0.47
N PRO A 13 4.38 16.82 -1.78
CA PRO A 13 4.82 15.86 -2.78
C PRO A 13 6.36 15.81 -2.79
N LEU A 14 6.89 14.61 -2.99
CA LEU A 14 8.33 14.36 -3.12
C LEU A 14 8.57 13.59 -4.43
N PRO A 15 9.60 13.95 -5.22
CA PRO A 15 9.92 13.28 -6.49
C PRO A 15 10.70 11.96 -6.27
N ILE A 16 10.25 11.14 -5.31
CA ILE A 16 10.89 9.87 -4.91
C ILE A 16 10.01 8.65 -5.20
N TYR A 17 8.89 8.86 -5.88
CA TYR A 17 7.89 7.82 -6.16
C TYR A 17 7.64 7.61 -7.66
N GLU A 18 8.51 8.18 -8.49
CA GLU A 18 8.45 8.05 -9.94
C GLU A 18 8.87 6.65 -10.39
N GLU A 19 8.56 6.33 -11.64
CA GLU A 19 8.76 5.00 -12.20
C GLU A 19 10.25 4.63 -12.28
N GLU A 20 11.12 5.60 -12.55
CA GLU A 20 12.57 5.44 -12.53
C GLU A 20 13.05 4.99 -11.14
N VAL A 21 12.44 5.51 -10.08
CA VAL A 21 12.77 5.12 -8.71
C VAL A 21 12.31 3.69 -8.45
N ILE A 22 11.13 3.29 -8.90
CA ILE A 22 10.66 1.90 -8.80
C ILE A 22 11.68 0.94 -9.42
N TYR A 23 12.12 1.22 -10.64
CA TYR A 23 13.11 0.38 -11.33
C TYR A 23 14.49 0.40 -10.66
N ALA A 24 14.88 1.49 -9.98
CA ALA A 24 16.13 1.55 -9.22
C ALA A 24 16.15 0.59 -8.01
N TYR A 25 14.99 0.34 -7.38
CA TYR A 25 14.85 -0.61 -6.26
C TYR A 25 14.67 -2.06 -6.73
N SER A 26 14.18 -2.29 -7.94
CA SER A 26 13.94 -3.64 -8.49
C SER A 26 15.24 -4.47 -8.53
N GLY A 27 15.18 -5.69 -7.98
CA GLY A 27 16.29 -6.63 -7.93
C GLY A 27 17.36 -6.33 -6.88
N ARG A 28 17.22 -5.26 -6.08
CA ARG A 28 18.21 -4.91 -5.03
C ARG A 28 17.96 -5.70 -3.74
N GLU A 29 19.00 -5.86 -2.92
CA GLU A 29 18.84 -6.41 -1.57
C GLU A 29 18.43 -5.31 -0.58
N MET A 30 17.72 -5.70 0.48
CA MET A 30 17.39 -4.79 1.57
C MET A 30 18.68 -4.27 2.23
N GLY A 31 18.93 -2.97 2.11
CA GLY A 31 20.11 -2.29 2.66
C GLY A 31 21.15 -1.85 1.62
N ASP A 32 21.02 -2.29 0.36
CA ASP A 32 21.85 -1.78 -0.74
C ASP A 32 21.44 -0.37 -1.18
N MET A 33 20.19 0.00 -0.91
CA MET A 33 19.56 1.26 -1.27
C MET A 33 19.07 1.99 -0.02
N ASP A 34 18.79 3.29 -0.18
CA ASP A 34 18.24 4.12 0.90
C ASP A 34 16.89 3.56 1.42
N PRO A 35 16.53 3.83 2.69
CA PRO A 35 15.26 3.38 3.25
C PRO A 35 14.07 3.93 2.47
N HIS A 36 13.30 3.02 1.87
CA HIS A 36 12.12 3.39 1.07
C HIS A 36 11.04 2.30 1.13
N ILE A 37 9.78 2.69 0.91
CA ILE A 37 8.66 1.73 0.87
C ILE A 37 8.83 0.70 -0.26
N PHE A 38 9.52 1.08 -1.34
CA PHE A 38 9.85 0.19 -2.46
C PHE A 38 10.85 -0.89 -2.06
N ALA A 39 11.82 -0.61 -1.18
CA ALA A 39 12.72 -1.64 -0.67
C ALA A 39 11.96 -2.72 0.12
N LEU A 40 10.97 -2.30 0.92
CA LEU A 40 10.13 -3.23 1.68
C LEU A 40 9.18 -4.03 0.77
N ALA A 41 8.65 -3.41 -0.29
CA ALA A 41 7.85 -4.09 -1.31
C ALA A 41 8.70 -5.09 -2.12
N GLU A 42 9.92 -4.73 -2.50
CA GLU A 42 10.87 -5.60 -3.20
C GLU A 42 11.24 -6.82 -2.36
N GLU A 43 11.56 -6.61 -1.09
CA GLU A 43 11.88 -7.72 -0.19
C GLU A 43 10.70 -8.69 -0.08
N ALA A 44 9.48 -8.18 0.10
CA ALA A 44 8.28 -9.03 0.11
C ALA A 44 8.10 -9.77 -1.22
N TYR A 45 8.26 -9.08 -2.36
CA TYR A 45 8.14 -9.70 -3.68
C TYR A 45 9.17 -10.81 -3.90
N LYS A 46 10.44 -10.56 -3.59
CA LYS A 46 11.53 -11.55 -3.70
C LYS A 46 11.30 -12.75 -2.79
N GLN A 47 10.91 -12.52 -1.53
CA GLN A 47 10.60 -13.60 -0.59
C GLN A 47 9.43 -14.47 -1.09
N MET A 48 8.39 -13.84 -1.63
CA MET A 48 7.25 -14.54 -2.22
C MET A 48 7.69 -15.40 -3.42
N VAL A 49 8.44 -14.85 -4.37
CA VAL A 49 8.89 -15.57 -5.57
C VAL A 49 9.89 -16.68 -5.23
N ARG A 50 10.84 -16.40 -4.32
CA ARG A 50 11.92 -17.34 -3.96
C ARG A 50 11.42 -18.53 -3.15
N PHE A 51 10.50 -18.31 -2.21
CA PHE A 51 10.05 -19.34 -1.27
C PHE A 51 8.64 -19.86 -1.55
N GLY A 52 7.91 -19.25 -2.49
CA GLY A 52 6.51 -19.61 -2.78
C GLY A 52 5.58 -19.40 -1.60
N LYS A 53 5.88 -18.44 -0.72
CA LYS A 53 5.09 -18.15 0.48
C LYS A 53 4.39 -16.81 0.37
N ASN A 54 3.12 -16.76 0.75
CA ASN A 54 2.34 -15.52 0.84
C ASN A 54 2.98 -14.56 1.85
N GLN A 55 3.00 -13.27 1.50
CA GLN A 55 3.59 -12.22 2.33
C GLN A 55 2.52 -11.23 2.80
N SER A 56 2.80 -10.55 3.90
CA SER A 56 1.94 -9.50 4.43
C SER A 56 2.74 -8.24 4.74
N LEU A 57 2.24 -7.11 4.27
CA LEU A 57 2.78 -5.79 4.57
C LEU A 57 1.84 -5.10 5.57
N ILE A 58 2.30 -4.92 6.81
CA ILE A 58 1.51 -4.31 7.88
C ILE A 58 1.91 -2.83 8.01
N ILE A 59 0.96 -1.94 7.77
CA ILE A 59 1.17 -0.48 7.83
C ILE A 59 0.35 0.09 8.97
N SER A 60 1.02 0.43 10.07
CA SER A 60 0.41 0.98 11.29
C SER A 60 0.79 2.43 11.53
N GLY A 61 -0.01 3.14 12.32
CA GLY A 61 0.23 4.53 12.69
C GLY A 61 -1.07 5.26 13.01
N GLU A 62 -0.96 6.44 13.60
CA GLU A 62 -2.11 7.29 13.92
C GLU A 62 -2.86 7.79 12.67
N SER A 63 -4.06 8.34 12.87
CA SER A 63 -4.81 8.97 11.78
C SER A 63 -4.00 10.13 11.20
N GLY A 64 -3.86 10.21 9.87
CA GLY A 64 -3.03 11.22 9.20
C GLY A 64 -1.55 10.87 9.04
N ALA A 65 -1.07 9.77 9.62
CA ALA A 65 0.36 9.37 9.55
C ALA A 65 0.84 8.94 8.15
N GLY A 66 -0.06 8.81 7.15
CA GLY A 66 0.31 8.43 5.78
C GLY A 66 0.07 6.97 5.39
N LYS A 67 -0.58 6.16 6.26
CA LYS A 67 -0.82 4.72 6.02
C LYS A 67 -1.38 4.39 4.64
N THR A 68 -2.44 5.10 4.22
CA THR A 68 -3.10 4.89 2.92
C THR A 68 -2.18 5.20 1.76
N VAL A 69 -1.36 6.25 1.89
CA VAL A 69 -0.39 6.67 0.87
C VAL A 69 0.74 5.65 0.75
N SER A 70 1.28 5.17 1.87
CA SER A 70 2.29 4.09 1.87
C SER A 70 1.77 2.80 1.24
N ALA A 71 0.52 2.41 1.55
CA ALA A 71 -0.11 1.25 0.92
C ALA A 71 -0.24 1.44 -0.59
N LYS A 72 -0.64 2.63 -1.05
CA LYS A 72 -0.77 2.95 -2.48
C LYS A 72 0.56 2.81 -3.21
N TYR A 73 1.66 3.30 -2.65
CA TYR A 73 2.99 3.18 -3.26
C TYR A 73 3.50 1.74 -3.27
N ALA A 74 3.28 0.97 -2.21
CA ALA A 74 3.62 -0.46 -2.22
C ALA A 74 2.84 -1.22 -3.31
N MET A 75 1.54 -0.94 -3.47
CA MET A 75 0.74 -1.52 -4.57
C MET A 75 1.29 -1.12 -5.95
N ARG A 76 1.60 0.17 -6.16
CA ARG A 76 2.19 0.65 -7.42
C ARG A 76 3.48 -0.09 -7.76
N TYR A 77 4.32 -0.35 -6.76
CA TYR A 77 5.54 -1.13 -6.95
C TYR A 77 5.25 -2.54 -7.48
N PHE A 78 4.36 -3.28 -6.81
CA PHE A 78 3.99 -4.64 -7.22
C PHE A 78 3.42 -4.71 -8.64
N THR A 79 2.64 -3.70 -9.04
CA THR A 79 2.04 -3.67 -10.38
C THR A 79 3.05 -3.38 -11.48
N THR A 80 4.03 -2.52 -11.20
CA THR A 80 5.08 -2.17 -12.16
C THR A 80 6.07 -3.31 -12.33
N VAL A 81 6.54 -3.91 -11.23
CA VAL A 81 7.53 -5.01 -11.28
C VAL A 81 6.89 -6.34 -11.67
N GLY A 82 5.66 -6.60 -11.23
CA GLY A 82 4.91 -7.82 -11.56
C GLY A 82 4.28 -7.83 -12.95
N GLY A 83 4.76 -7.02 -13.89
CA GLY A 83 4.40 -7.11 -15.31
C GLY A 83 2.95 -6.76 -15.65
N CYS A 84 2.26 -5.98 -14.83
CA CYS A 84 0.86 -5.58 -15.05
C CYS A 84 0.73 -4.26 -15.84
N LEU A 85 1.74 -3.89 -16.64
CA LEU A 85 1.72 -2.69 -17.49
C LEU A 85 0.63 -2.83 -18.56
N GLY A 86 -0.56 -2.30 -18.26
CA GLY A 86 -1.73 -2.30 -19.14
C GLY A 86 -2.94 -3.08 -18.63
N ASP A 87 -2.86 -3.75 -17.48
CA ASP A 87 -4.00 -4.49 -16.94
C ASP A 87 -4.87 -3.59 -16.05
N SER A 88 -6.06 -3.25 -16.55
CA SER A 88 -7.03 -2.35 -15.90
C SER A 88 -7.47 -2.79 -14.49
N SER A 89 -7.19 -4.04 -14.11
CA SER A 89 -7.60 -4.63 -12.84
C SER A 89 -7.03 -3.88 -11.64
N MET A 90 -5.76 -3.46 -11.70
CA MET A 90 -5.12 -2.76 -10.59
C MET A 90 -5.40 -1.27 -10.56
N GLU A 91 -5.56 -0.65 -11.73
CA GLU A 91 -6.11 0.72 -11.78
C GLU A 91 -7.50 0.78 -11.15
N LYS A 92 -8.36 -0.24 -11.35
CA LYS A 92 -9.66 -0.35 -10.69
C LYS A 92 -9.54 -0.49 -9.17
N VAL A 93 -8.57 -1.26 -8.69
CA VAL A 93 -8.30 -1.40 -7.24
C VAL A 93 -7.86 -0.06 -6.65
N LEU A 94 -6.98 0.67 -7.32
CA LEU A 94 -6.59 2.03 -6.92
C LEU A 94 -7.78 3.00 -6.98
N ALA A 95 -8.60 2.92 -8.04
CA ALA A 95 -9.79 3.74 -8.27
C ALA A 95 -10.96 3.41 -7.31
N SER A 96 -10.92 2.26 -6.61
CA SER A 96 -11.88 1.95 -5.55
C SER A 96 -11.64 2.76 -4.27
N SER A 97 -10.45 3.37 -4.12
CA SER A 97 -10.09 4.11 -2.90
C SER A 97 -11.02 5.31 -2.66
N PRO A 98 -11.27 6.22 -3.64
CA PRO A 98 -12.25 7.30 -3.47
C PRO A 98 -13.64 6.83 -3.01
N VAL A 99 -14.13 5.70 -3.55
CA VAL A 99 -15.43 5.14 -3.17
C VAL A 99 -15.41 4.67 -1.72
N MET A 100 -14.40 3.90 -1.33
CA MET A 100 -14.26 3.43 0.06
C MET A 100 -14.05 4.58 1.05
N GLU A 101 -13.32 5.63 0.65
CA GLU A 101 -13.14 6.82 1.46
C GLU A 101 -14.46 7.58 1.63
N ALA A 102 -15.27 7.72 0.57
CA ALA A 102 -16.57 8.39 0.66
C ALA A 102 -17.54 7.71 1.64
N PHE A 103 -17.52 6.37 1.73
CA PHE A 103 -18.40 5.61 2.64
C PHE A 103 -17.81 5.32 4.01
N GLY A 104 -16.48 5.32 4.14
CA GLY A 104 -15.79 4.82 5.33
C GLY A 104 -14.88 5.82 6.03
N ASN A 105 -14.64 6.99 5.44
CA ASN A 105 -13.89 8.06 6.10
C ASN A 105 -14.83 9.12 6.68
N ALA A 106 -14.35 9.78 7.73
CA ALA A 106 -15.06 10.90 8.33
C ALA A 106 -14.06 11.95 8.85
N LYS A 107 -14.53 13.19 8.90
CA LYS A 107 -13.84 14.25 9.65
C LYS A 107 -13.89 13.94 11.14
N THR A 108 -12.73 14.08 11.79
CA THR A 108 -12.55 13.95 13.23
C THR A 108 -11.83 15.17 13.75
N THR A 109 -11.70 15.32 15.08
CA THR A 109 -10.93 16.42 15.69
C THR A 109 -9.45 16.41 15.30
N ARG A 110 -8.89 15.28 14.84
CA ARG A 110 -7.46 15.10 14.53
C ARG A 110 -7.15 15.04 13.03
N ASN A 111 -8.11 14.66 12.20
CA ASN A 111 -7.92 14.45 10.76
C ASN A 111 -9.26 14.61 10.03
N ASP A 112 -9.25 15.45 8.98
CA ASP A 112 -10.42 15.73 8.15
C ASP A 112 -10.85 14.53 7.27
N ASN A 113 -9.95 13.58 7.01
CA ASN A 113 -10.22 12.38 6.20
C ASN A 113 -9.77 11.09 6.93
N SER A 114 -10.30 10.86 8.14
CA SER A 114 -9.92 9.69 8.95
C SER A 114 -10.70 8.45 8.52
N SER A 115 -10.02 7.40 8.07
CA SER A 115 -10.64 6.08 7.87
C SER A 115 -11.17 5.50 9.18
N ARG A 116 -12.43 5.07 9.17
CA ARG A 116 -13.15 4.50 10.32
C ARG A 116 -13.46 3.01 10.14
N PHE A 117 -12.63 2.34 9.35
CA PHE A 117 -12.64 0.91 9.07
C PHE A 117 -11.20 0.45 8.78
N GLY A 118 -10.93 -0.83 9.02
CA GLY A 118 -9.72 -1.50 8.56
C GLY A 118 -9.87 -1.96 7.11
N LYS A 119 -8.81 -1.84 6.33
CA LYS A 119 -8.75 -2.30 4.93
C LYS A 119 -7.60 -3.28 4.78
N TYR A 120 -7.91 -4.45 4.20
CA TYR A 120 -6.95 -5.46 3.83
C TYR A 120 -7.07 -5.70 2.33
N ILE A 121 -5.95 -5.60 1.62
CA ILE A 121 -5.90 -5.76 0.17
C ILE A 121 -5.01 -6.96 -0.11
N GLU A 122 -5.61 -8.00 -0.68
CA GLU A 122 -4.90 -9.19 -1.16
C GLU A 122 -4.56 -8.97 -2.63
N ILE A 123 -3.27 -9.04 -2.97
CA ILE A 123 -2.81 -9.02 -4.36
C ILE A 123 -2.48 -10.45 -4.76
N GLY A 124 -3.13 -10.93 -5.82
CA GLY A 124 -2.89 -12.24 -6.39
C GLY A 124 -1.70 -12.19 -7.36
N PHE A 125 -0.84 -13.20 -7.28
CA PHE A 125 0.24 -13.43 -8.21
C PHE A 125 0.17 -14.83 -8.82
N SER A 126 0.42 -14.93 -10.13
CA SER A 126 0.73 -16.17 -10.82
C SER A 126 2.22 -16.16 -11.16
N GLN A 127 3.00 -16.96 -10.41
CA GLN A 127 4.46 -16.92 -10.43
C GLN A 127 4.98 -15.50 -10.11
N THR A 128 5.35 -14.74 -11.13
CA THR A 128 5.87 -13.37 -11.01
C THR A 128 4.86 -12.30 -11.39
N HIS A 129 3.74 -12.68 -12.01
CA HIS A 129 2.79 -11.73 -12.61
C HIS A 129 1.60 -11.47 -11.70
N VAL A 130 1.20 -10.21 -11.59
CA VAL A 130 -0.03 -9.83 -10.88
C VAL A 130 -1.25 -10.33 -11.66
N THR A 131 -2.18 -11.01 -10.99
CA THR A 131 -3.42 -11.54 -11.59
C THR A 131 -4.68 -10.78 -11.18
N GLY A 132 -4.62 -10.03 -10.09
CA GLY A 132 -5.75 -9.24 -9.60
C GLY A 132 -5.61 -8.89 -8.12
N ALA A 133 -6.64 -8.27 -7.56
CA ALA A 133 -6.70 -8.00 -6.13
C ALA A 133 -8.12 -8.14 -5.56
N THR A 134 -8.17 -8.47 -4.27
CA THR A 134 -9.40 -8.55 -3.48
C THR A 134 -9.26 -7.63 -2.28
N ILE A 135 -10.31 -6.84 -2.02
CA ILE A 135 -10.34 -5.94 -0.87
C ILE A 135 -11.31 -6.53 0.16
N LYS A 136 -10.83 -6.68 1.40
CA LYS A 136 -11.64 -7.05 2.56
C LYS A 136 -11.64 -5.88 3.54
N THR A 137 -12.81 -5.54 4.05
CA THR A 137 -13.00 -4.45 5.02
C THR A 137 -13.42 -5.03 6.37
N TYR A 138 -12.91 -4.44 7.46
CA TYR A 138 -13.17 -4.93 8.82
C TYR A 138 -13.43 -3.76 9.77
N LEU A 139 -14.10 -4.03 10.89
CA LEU A 139 -14.23 -3.12 12.04
C LEU A 139 -14.73 -1.70 11.67
N LEU A 140 -15.78 -1.61 10.84
CA LEU A 140 -16.45 -0.34 10.55
C LEU A 140 -17.05 0.26 11.84
N GLU A 141 -16.80 1.54 12.09
CA GLU A 141 -17.33 2.28 13.24
C GLU A 141 -18.84 2.56 13.11
N LYS A 142 -19.67 1.55 13.39
CA LYS A 142 -21.14 1.62 13.25
C LYS A 142 -21.79 2.72 14.09
N SER A 143 -21.24 3.06 15.25
CA SER A 143 -21.80 4.09 16.14
C SER A 143 -21.87 5.48 15.48
N ARG A 144 -20.96 5.78 14.54
CA ARG A 144 -20.93 7.06 13.83
C ARG A 144 -22.17 7.31 12.97
N VAL A 145 -22.94 6.27 12.64
CA VAL A 145 -24.17 6.39 11.86
C VAL A 145 -25.25 7.16 12.64
N THR A 146 -25.27 7.05 13.97
CA THR A 146 -26.30 7.64 14.81
C THR A 146 -25.78 8.68 15.82
N LEU A 147 -24.46 8.77 16.02
CA LEU A 147 -23.80 9.60 17.03
C LEU A 147 -22.58 10.32 16.42
N GLN A 148 -22.30 11.57 16.82
CA GLN A 148 -21.17 12.38 16.34
C GLN A 148 -20.31 12.90 17.48
#